data_AF-A0A945PWE4-F1
#
_entry.id   AF-A0A945PWE4-F1
#
_cell.length_a   1.000
_cell.length_b   1.000
_cell.length_c   1.000
_cell.angle_alpha   90.00
_cell.angle_beta   90.00
_cell.angle_gamma   90.00
#
_symmetry.space_group_name_H-M   'P 1'
#
loop_
_entity.id
_entity.type
_entity.pdbx_description
1 polymer ?
#
loop_
_entity_poly.entity_id
_entity_poly.type
_entity_poly.pdbx_seq_one_letter_code
_entity_poly.pdbx_strand_id
1 'polypeptide(L)'
;DRAYASIISHTELFLGHFDNEQRNQRDHKVVDTENVLGNFEERLIGYTEEEVQTEASRCMSCGLCFECDNCIMYCPQDAVFKVKKDKATLGRYVDTDYSKCVGCHICADVCPTGYIQMGLGE
;
A
#
# COMPACT_ATOMS: atom_id res chain seq x y z
N ASP A 1 0.63 9.13 15.85
CA ASP A 1 0.17 9.36 14.47
C ASP A 1 1.39 9.59 13.59
N ARG A 2 1.61 8.74 12.59
CA ARG A 2 2.85 8.66 11.77
C ARG A 2 2.57 8.85 10.27
N ALA A 3 1.37 9.30 9.90
CA ALA A 3 0.92 9.39 8.51
C ALA A 3 1.90 10.15 7.59
N TYR A 4 2.65 11.13 8.12
CA TYR A 4 3.61 11.94 7.36
C TYR A 4 4.92 11.22 7.01
N ALA A 5 5.30 10.16 7.72
CA ALA A 5 6.56 9.44 7.54
C ALA A 5 6.37 8.00 7.01
N SER A 6 5.15 7.60 6.66
CA SER A 6 4.81 6.20 6.35
C SER A 6 3.99 6.01 5.08
N ILE A 7 3.73 7.09 4.33
CA ILE A 7 3.03 7.01 3.04
C ILE A 7 4.08 7.12 1.94
N ILE A 8 4.29 6.01 1.23
CA ILE A 8 5.17 5.93 0.06
C ILE A 8 4.44 6.52 -1.15
N SER A 9 5.12 7.40 -1.90
CA SER A 9 4.54 7.99 -3.11
C SER A 9 4.37 6.92 -4.19
N HIS A 10 3.37 7.07 -5.07
CA HIS A 10 3.18 6.18 -6.22
C HIS A 10 4.42 6.07 -7.12
N THR A 11 5.32 7.07 -7.11
CA THR A 11 6.59 7.07 -7.85
C THR A 11 7.66 6.15 -7.25
N GLU A 12 7.48 5.74 -6.00
CA GLU A 12 8.39 4.88 -5.24
C GLU A 12 7.84 3.46 -5.08
N LEU A 13 6.60 3.21 -5.50
CA LEU A 13 6.01 1.87 -5.56
C LEU A 13 6.52 1.12 -6.79
N PHE A 14 6.78 -0.17 -6.65
CA PHE A 14 7.00 -1.03 -7.81
C PHE A 14 5.65 -1.47 -8.37
N LEU A 15 5.06 -0.62 -9.23
CA LEU A 15 3.73 -0.81 -9.81
C LEU A 15 3.61 -2.07 -10.68
N GLY A 16 4.73 -2.59 -11.19
CA GLY A 16 4.75 -3.84 -11.97
C GLY A 16 4.38 -5.10 -11.18
N HIS A 17 4.29 -5.02 -9.85
CA HIS A 17 3.79 -6.11 -9.02
C HIS A 17 2.26 -6.23 -9.04
N PHE A 18 1.55 -5.15 -9.34
CA PHE A 18 0.09 -5.07 -9.24
C PHE A 18 -0.55 -5.18 -10.61
N ASP A 19 -1.70 -5.85 -10.67
CA ASP A 19 -2.50 -5.90 -11.90
C ASP A 19 -3.04 -4.52 -12.27
N ASN A 20 -3.09 -4.24 -13.57
CA ASN A 20 -3.67 -3.00 -14.05
C ASN A 20 -5.20 -3.11 -14.02
N GLU A 21 -5.82 -2.34 -13.15
CA GLU A 21 -7.27 -2.26 -13.04
C GLU A 21 -7.75 -0.81 -13.06
N GLN A 22 -8.86 -0.57 -13.75
CA GLN A 22 -9.48 0.76 -13.78
C GLN A 22 -10.07 1.09 -12.40
N ARG A 23 -9.91 2.35 -11.98
CA ARG A 23 -10.52 2.84 -10.76
C ARG A 23 -12.04 2.86 -10.87
N ASN A 24 -12.73 2.30 -9.88
CA ASN A 24 -14.18 2.46 -9.77
C ASN A 24 -14.50 3.95 -9.54
N GLN A 25 -15.31 4.57 -10.39
CA GLN A 25 -15.68 5.97 -10.23
C GLN A 25 -17.01 6.06 -9.49
N ARG A 26 -17.05 6.85 -8.42
CA ARG A 26 -18.29 7.09 -7.69
C ARG A 26 -19.27 7.86 -8.57
N ASP A 27 -20.51 7.44 -8.53
CA ASP A 27 -21.58 8.17 -9.19
C ASP A 27 -22.00 9.38 -8.35
N HIS A 28 -22.69 10.32 -9.00
CA HIS A 28 -23.18 11.52 -8.36
C HIS A 28 -24.55 11.93 -8.89
N LYS A 29 -25.39 12.47 -8.01
CA LYS A 29 -26.65 13.06 -8.41
C LYS A 29 -26.39 14.30 -9.27
N VAL A 30 -26.92 14.27 -10.50
CA VAL A 30 -26.87 15.40 -11.43
C VAL A 30 -27.83 16.48 -10.94
N VAL A 31 -27.32 17.71 -10.85
CA VAL A 31 -28.10 18.90 -10.52
C VAL A 31 -28.13 19.77 -11.75
N ASP A 32 -29.32 20.08 -12.23
CA ASP A 32 -29.62 20.84 -13.43
C ASP A 32 -30.55 22.02 -13.11
N THR A 33 -30.94 22.78 -14.13
CA THR A 33 -31.78 23.96 -13.96
C THR A 33 -33.18 23.65 -13.40
N GLU A 34 -33.65 22.41 -13.53
CA GLU A 34 -34.99 22.01 -13.09
C GLU A 34 -35.00 21.64 -11.61
N ASN A 35 -33.89 21.09 -11.10
CA ASN A 35 -33.79 20.58 -9.74
C ASN A 35 -32.80 21.36 -8.84
N VAL A 36 -32.26 22.49 -9.29
CA VAL A 36 -31.30 23.28 -8.51
C VAL A 36 -31.94 24.06 -7.36
N LEU A 37 -33.17 24.54 -7.51
CA LEU A 37 -33.82 25.37 -6.50
C LEU A 37 -34.34 24.51 -5.34
N GLY A 38 -33.82 24.76 -4.14
CA GLY A 38 -34.26 24.07 -2.92
C GLY A 38 -33.70 22.65 -2.75
N ASN A 39 -32.73 22.24 -3.57
CA ASN A 39 -32.11 20.93 -3.47
C ASN A 39 -30.91 20.96 -2.50
N PHE A 40 -31.05 20.21 -1.41
CA PHE A 40 -30.04 20.02 -0.37
C PHE A 40 -29.65 18.54 -0.22
N GLU A 41 -29.91 17.72 -1.23
CA GLU A 41 -29.58 16.31 -1.21
C GLU A 41 -28.07 16.08 -1.32
N GLU A 42 -27.60 14.96 -0.76
CA GLU A 42 -26.22 14.52 -0.92
C GLU A 42 -25.92 14.24 -2.40
N ARG A 43 -24.86 14.86 -2.94
CA ARG A 43 -24.48 14.68 -4.34
C ARG A 43 -23.71 13.40 -4.60
N LEU A 44 -22.90 12.93 -3.65
CA LEU A 44 -22.11 11.72 -3.84
C LEU A 44 -22.99 10.51 -3.57
N ILE A 45 -23.02 9.58 -4.52
CA ILE A 45 -23.66 8.30 -4.32
C ILE A 45 -22.60 7.37 -3.72
N GLY A 46 -22.85 6.90 -2.50
CA GLY A 46 -21.99 5.94 -1.84
C GLY A 46 -21.93 4.62 -2.59
N TYR A 47 -20.80 3.92 -2.51
CA TYR A 47 -20.68 2.58 -3.04
C TYR A 47 -21.60 1.60 -2.30
N THR A 48 -22.11 0.63 -3.05
CA THR A 48 -22.66 -0.61 -2.49
C THR A 48 -21.56 -1.38 -1.75
N GLU A 49 -21.96 -2.30 -0.87
CA GLU A 49 -20.99 -3.12 -0.13
C GLU A 49 -20.04 -3.90 -1.05
N GLU A 50 -20.56 -4.44 -2.15
CA GLU A 50 -19.77 -5.14 -3.16
C GLU A 50 -18.73 -4.20 -3.81
N GLU A 51 -19.15 -3.01 -4.25
CA GLU A 51 -18.24 -2.02 -4.83
C GLU A 51 -17.16 -1.55 -3.85
N VAL A 52 -17.50 -1.42 -2.56
CA VAL A 52 -16.52 -1.10 -1.51
C VAL A 52 -15.48 -2.21 -1.38
N GLN A 53 -15.91 -3.47 -1.35
CA GLN A 53 -15.01 -4.61 -1.23
C GLN A 53 -14.07 -4.71 -2.44
N THR A 54 -14.59 -4.53 -3.65
CA THR A 54 -13.80 -4.53 -4.89
C THR A 54 -12.79 -3.37 -4.92
N GLU A 55 -13.19 -2.15 -4.54
CA GLU A 55 -12.25 -1.03 -4.52
C GLU A 55 -11.20 -1.19 -3.40
N ALA A 56 -11.58 -1.76 -2.26
CA ALA A 56 -10.65 -2.03 -1.16
C ALA A 56 -9.60 -3.10 -1.52
N SER A 57 -9.95 -4.12 -2.31
CA SER A 57 -9.00 -5.15 -2.74
C SER A 57 -7.91 -4.64 -3.68
N ARG A 58 -8.10 -3.46 -4.29
CA ARG A 58 -7.10 -2.78 -5.13
C ARG A 58 -6.04 -2.02 -4.33
N CYS A 59 -6.11 -2.04 -2.99
CA CYS A 59 -5.15 -1.36 -2.12
C CYS A 59 -3.74 -1.92 -2.30
N MET A 60 -2.78 -1.05 -2.61
CA MET A 60 -1.38 -1.42 -2.82
C MET A 60 -0.55 -1.50 -1.52
N SER A 61 -1.17 -1.31 -0.35
CA SER A 61 -0.48 -1.35 0.96
C SER A 61 0.75 -0.41 1.03
N CYS A 62 0.69 0.77 0.41
CA CYS A 62 1.80 1.73 0.32
C CYS A 62 2.45 2.00 1.69
N GLY A 63 3.75 1.73 1.81
CA GLY A 63 4.51 1.90 3.05
C GLY A 63 4.34 0.80 4.10
N LEU A 64 3.56 -0.24 3.82
CA LEU A 64 3.32 -1.36 4.73
C LEU A 64 3.68 -2.68 4.04
N CYS A 65 4.29 -3.59 4.78
CA CYS A 65 4.51 -4.96 4.31
C CYS A 65 3.16 -5.69 4.22
N PHE A 66 2.97 -6.52 3.20
CA PHE A 66 1.81 -7.42 3.08
C PHE A 66 2.23 -8.89 2.85
N GLU A 67 3.45 -9.25 3.25
CA GLU A 67 3.95 -10.64 3.22
C GLU A 67 4.06 -11.24 1.80
N CYS A 68 4.41 -10.43 0.79
CA CYS A 68 4.71 -10.93 -0.56
C CYS A 68 6.00 -11.76 -0.68
N ASP A 69 6.83 -11.77 0.36
CA ASP A 69 8.08 -12.54 0.48
C ASP A 69 9.19 -12.26 -0.55
N ASN A 70 9.01 -11.33 -1.49
CA ASN A 70 10.04 -10.97 -2.47
C ASN A 70 11.37 -10.61 -1.80
N CYS A 71 11.35 -9.76 -0.77
CA CYS A 71 12.55 -9.33 -0.07
C CYS A 71 13.32 -10.48 0.61
N ILE A 72 12.64 -11.57 0.99
CA ILE A 72 13.25 -12.77 1.55
C ILE A 72 13.86 -13.59 0.40
N MET A 73 13.06 -13.87 -0.63
CA MET A 73 13.46 -14.70 -1.78
C MET A 73 14.67 -14.15 -2.54
N TYR A 74 14.76 -12.83 -2.67
CA TYR A 74 15.84 -12.17 -3.42
C TYR A 74 17.02 -11.75 -2.55
N CYS A 75 16.98 -11.95 -1.22
CA CYS A 75 18.12 -11.61 -0.37
C CYS A 75 19.26 -12.62 -0.57
N PRO A 76 20.42 -12.22 -1.11
CA PRO A 76 21.51 -13.16 -1.38
C PRO A 76 22.25 -13.64 -0.12
N GLN A 77 21.91 -13.09 1.06
CA GLN A 77 22.59 -13.35 2.34
C GLN A 77 21.66 -13.97 3.38
N ASP A 78 20.40 -14.26 3.03
CA ASP A 78 19.37 -14.69 3.98
C ASP A 78 19.29 -13.76 5.22
N ALA A 79 19.47 -12.46 4.98
CA ALA A 79 19.48 -11.44 6.01
C ALA A 79 18.06 -10.95 6.37
N VAL A 80 17.11 -11.06 5.44
CA VAL A 80 15.71 -10.66 5.67
C VAL A 80 14.90 -11.87 6.10
N PHE A 81 14.13 -11.75 7.18
CA PHE A 81 13.32 -12.85 7.73
C PHE A 81 11.96 -12.38 8.24
N LYS A 82 10.99 -13.31 8.29
CA LYS A 82 9.67 -13.02 8.87
C LYS A 82 9.74 -12.86 10.37
N VAL A 83 9.12 -11.80 10.90
CA VAL A 83 8.92 -11.67 12.34
C VAL A 83 7.91 -12.70 12.82
N LYS A 84 8.00 -13.09 14.09
CA LYS A 84 7.05 -14.01 14.68
C LYS A 84 5.67 -13.35 14.81
N LYS A 85 4.60 -14.12 14.60
CA LYS A 85 3.21 -13.62 14.59
C LYS A 85 2.77 -12.96 15.91
N ASP A 86 3.36 -13.35 17.03
CA ASP A 86 3.14 -12.77 18.36
C ASP A 86 3.78 -11.38 18.54
N LYS A 87 4.73 -11.01 17.66
CA LYS A 87 5.44 -9.72 17.68
C LYS A 87 5.12 -8.84 16.47
N ALA A 88 4.42 -9.39 15.47
CA ALA A 88 4.04 -8.65 14.28
C ALA A 88 3.11 -7.48 14.65
N THR A 89 3.42 -6.31 14.14
CA THR A 89 2.51 -5.15 14.15
C THR A 89 1.95 -4.99 12.74
N LEU A 90 0.78 -4.33 12.60
CA LEU A 90 0.16 -4.08 11.30
C LEU A 90 1.17 -3.51 10.29
N GLY A 91 1.38 -4.25 9.19
CA GLY A 91 2.31 -3.87 8.12
C GLY A 91 3.79 -4.04 8.42
N ARG A 92 4.17 -4.70 9.52
CA ARG A 92 5.56 -4.97 9.92
C ARG A 92 5.79 -6.46 10.09
N TYR A 93 5.97 -7.16 8.96
CA TYR A 93 6.05 -8.62 8.93
C TYR A 93 7.44 -9.18 8.66
N VAL A 94 8.40 -8.34 8.28
CA VAL A 94 9.80 -8.73 8.05
C VAL A 94 10.75 -7.81 8.81
N ASP A 95 11.90 -8.38 9.19
CA ASP A 95 13.01 -7.69 9.85
C ASP A 95 14.35 -8.13 9.22
N THR A 96 15.42 -7.37 9.49
CA THR A 96 16.73 -7.56 8.86
C THR A 96 17.79 -7.89 9.92
N ASP A 97 18.49 -9.00 9.72
CA ASP A 97 19.71 -9.33 10.44
C ASP A 97 20.89 -8.54 9.86
N TYR A 98 21.21 -7.42 10.50
CA TYR A 98 22.31 -6.55 10.09
C TYR A 98 23.70 -7.19 10.22
N SER A 99 23.84 -8.32 10.92
CA SER A 99 25.12 -9.06 10.93
C SER A 99 25.39 -9.81 9.63
N LYS A 100 24.33 -10.09 8.84
CA LYS A 100 24.40 -10.74 7.52
C LYS A 100 24.20 -9.75 6.37
N CYS A 101 23.53 -8.63 6.62
CA CYS A 101 23.23 -7.65 5.60
C CYS A 101 24.51 -6.98 5.07
N VAL A 102 24.71 -7.05 3.75
CA VAL A 102 25.85 -6.42 3.06
C VAL A 102 25.48 -5.10 2.36
N GLY A 103 24.27 -4.59 2.56
CA GLY A 103 23.83 -3.32 1.94
C GLY A 103 23.72 -3.39 0.41
N CYS A 104 23.29 -4.51 -0.15
CA CYS A 104 23.13 -4.66 -1.61
C CYS A 104 21.86 -4.01 -2.19
N HIS A 105 20.94 -3.55 -1.34
CA HIS A 105 19.68 -2.85 -1.70
C HIS A 105 18.63 -3.67 -2.47
N ILE A 106 18.93 -4.90 -2.89
CA ILE A 106 18.00 -5.77 -3.64
C ILE A 106 16.63 -5.91 -2.96
N CYS A 107 16.61 -6.07 -1.62
CA CYS A 107 15.36 -6.20 -0.87
C CYS A 107 14.47 -4.95 -0.95
N ALA A 108 15.07 -3.76 -1.05
CA ALA A 108 14.35 -2.51 -1.25
C ALA A 108 13.83 -2.39 -2.69
N ASP A 109 14.67 -2.72 -3.69
CA ASP A 109 14.31 -2.64 -5.11
C ASP A 109 13.14 -3.56 -5.47
N VAL A 110 13.06 -4.74 -4.86
CA VAL A 110 11.97 -5.70 -5.11
C VAL A 110 10.74 -5.50 -4.21
N CYS A 111 10.75 -4.49 -3.35
CA CYS A 111 9.64 -4.23 -2.43
C CYS A 111 8.50 -3.50 -3.17
N PRO A 112 7.34 -4.15 -3.40
CA PRO A 112 6.23 -3.53 -4.14
C PRO A 112 5.65 -2.28 -3.48
N THR A 113 5.69 -2.23 -2.15
CA THR A 113 5.04 -1.17 -1.37
C THR A 113 5.97 -0.06 -0.92
N GLY A 114 7.27 -0.18 -1.18
CA GLY A 114 8.30 0.69 -0.60
C GLY A 114 8.42 0.58 0.93
N TYR A 115 7.93 -0.51 1.55
CA TYR A 115 8.08 -0.75 2.99
C TYR A 115 9.55 -0.81 3.42
N ILE A 116 10.42 -1.40 2.60
CA ILE A 116 11.86 -1.43 2.85
C ILE A 116 12.48 -0.16 2.29
N GLN A 117 12.81 0.77 3.17
CA GLN A 117 13.54 1.98 2.82
C GLN A 117 15.00 1.85 3.24
N MET A 118 15.91 2.12 2.30
CA MET A 118 17.34 2.16 2.59
C MET A 118 17.70 3.53 3.15
N GLY A 119 17.86 3.60 4.46
CA GLY A 119 18.51 4.71 5.15
C GLY A 119 19.62 4.12 6.01
N LEU A 120 20.87 4.49 5.75
CA LEU A 120 21.87 4.43 6.82
C LEU A 120 21.29 5.30 7.94
N GLY A 121 20.98 4.68 9.08
CA GLY A 121 20.05 5.21 10.09
C GLY A 121 20.22 6.68 10.44
N GLU A 122 19.09 7.34 10.62
CA GLU A 122 18.97 8.41 11.62
C GLU A 122 18.62 7.79 12.98
#